data_AF-A0A8H8RA38-F1
#
_entry.id   AF-A0A8H8RA38-F1
#
_cell.length_a   1.000
_cell.length_b   1.000
_cell.length_c   1.000
_cell.angle_alpha   90.00
_cell.angle_beta   90.00
_cell.angle_gamma   90.00
#
_symmetry.space_group_name_H-M   'P 1'
#
loop_
_entity.id
_entity.type
_entity.pdbx_description
1 polymer ?
#
loop_
_entity_poly.entity_id
_entity_poly.type
_entity_poly.pdbx_seq_one_letter_code
_entity_poly.pdbx_strand_id
1 'polypeptide(L)'
;MLKNLNLVNGLYFAIIHIKNRTYNSIINKTSYEALTDKKPQIGYIKIIGSLAYILVLKETRKSSKLSEKSNKGILLGFESANNFLIYIPNENKVISTKNVIIKEDLIRR
;
A
#
# COMPACT_ATOMS: atom_id res chain seq x y z
N MET A 1 -14.79 -20.71 -3.29
CA MET A 1 -13.32 -20.81 -3.49
C MET A 1 -12.73 -19.65 -4.30
N LEU A 2 -13.46 -18.55 -4.54
CA LEU A 2 -12.88 -17.30 -5.07
C LEU A 2 -12.38 -16.47 -3.89
N LYS A 3 -11.20 -16.82 -3.35
CA LYS A 3 -10.47 -15.91 -2.47
C LYS A 3 -10.05 -14.71 -3.33
N ASN A 4 -10.83 -13.64 -3.22
CA ASN A 4 -10.71 -12.31 -3.83
C ASN A 4 -9.44 -12.12 -4.69
N LEU A 5 -9.53 -12.39 -6.00
CA LEU A 5 -8.38 -12.34 -6.94
C LEU A 5 -7.62 -11.01 -6.88
N ASN A 6 -8.34 -9.92 -6.61
CA ASN A 6 -7.76 -8.57 -6.46
C ASN A 6 -6.83 -8.45 -5.25
N LEU A 7 -7.12 -9.17 -4.16
CA LEU A 7 -6.27 -9.21 -2.97
C LEU A 7 -4.94 -9.91 -3.28
N VAL A 8 -5.01 -11.07 -3.92
CA VAL A 8 -3.84 -11.87 -4.31
C VAL A 8 -3.00 -11.13 -5.33
N ASN A 9 -3.62 -10.55 -6.35
CA ASN A 9 -2.94 -9.74 -7.36
C ASN A 9 -2.27 -8.52 -6.73
N GLY A 10 -2.95 -7.81 -5.81
CA GLY A 10 -2.38 -6.66 -5.11
C GLY A 10 -1.10 -7.01 -4.35
N LEU A 11 -1.09 -8.12 -3.63
CA LEU A 11 0.10 -8.62 -2.94
C LEU A 11 1.21 -9.05 -3.90
N TYR A 12 0.85 -9.77 -4.96
CA TYR A 12 1.79 -10.23 -5.98
C TYR A 12 2.53 -9.05 -6.64
N PHE A 13 1.80 -8.03 -7.10
CA PHE A 13 2.39 -6.83 -7.68
C PHE A 13 3.25 -6.06 -6.68
N ALA A 14 2.85 -5.99 -5.41
CA ALA A 14 3.62 -5.34 -4.37
C ALA A 14 4.98 -6.02 -4.12
N ILE A 15 5.01 -7.36 -4.08
CA ILE A 15 6.24 -8.14 -3.91
C ILE A 15 7.20 -7.89 -5.08
N ILE A 16 6.71 -7.94 -6.32
CA ILE A 16 7.51 -7.65 -7.51
C ILE A 16 8.04 -6.22 -7.48
N HIS A 17 7.20 -5.26 -7.11
CA HIS A 17 7.55 -3.85 -7.05
C HIS A 17 8.68 -3.57 -6.05
N ILE A 18 8.64 -4.22 -4.88
CA ILE A 18 9.71 -4.19 -3.88
C ILE A 18 10.96 -4.86 -4.44
N LYS A 19 10.84 -6.08 -4.98
CA LYS A 19 11.98 -6.85 -5.51
C LYS A 19 12.75 -6.09 -6.59
N ASN A 20 12.04 -5.39 -7.48
CA ASN A 20 12.66 -4.57 -8.52
C ASN A 20 13.44 -3.36 -7.98
N ARG A 21 13.16 -2.93 -6.74
CA ARG A 21 13.83 -1.82 -6.06
C ARG A 21 14.78 -2.27 -4.95
N THR A 22 14.91 -3.57 -4.73
CA THR A 22 15.92 -4.16 -3.85
C THR A 22 17.23 -4.32 -4.61
N TYR A 23 18.34 -4.10 -3.91
CA TYR A 23 19.66 -4.34 -4.46
C TYR A 23 19.83 -5.80 -4.91
N ASN A 24 20.46 -5.99 -6.08
CA ASN A 24 20.83 -7.29 -6.59
C ASN A 24 22.35 -7.32 -6.81
N SER A 25 23.03 -8.22 -6.10
CA SER A 25 24.49 -8.36 -6.11
C SER A 25 25.05 -8.86 -7.44
N ILE A 26 24.27 -9.58 -8.24
CA ILE A 26 24.72 -10.11 -9.54
C ILE A 26 24.92 -8.98 -10.55
N ILE A 27 23.99 -8.02 -10.56
CA ILE A 27 24.01 -6.87 -11.48
C ILE A 27 24.66 -5.62 -10.86
N ASN A 28 25.03 -5.67 -9.58
CA ASN A 28 25.54 -4.55 -8.77
C ASN A 28 24.65 -3.28 -8.78
N LYS A 29 23.34 -3.47 -8.95
CA LYS A 29 22.32 -2.41 -8.94
C LYS A 29 20.94 -3.01 -8.68
N THR A 30 19.92 -2.18 -8.57
CA THR A 30 18.53 -2.63 -8.56
C THR A 30 18.07 -2.96 -9.98
N SER A 31 17.12 -3.90 -10.13
CA SER A 31 16.54 -4.20 -11.47
C SER A 31 15.87 -2.97 -12.08
N TYR A 32 15.30 -2.09 -11.25
CA TYR A 32 14.75 -0.82 -11.67
C TYR A 32 15.80 0.11 -12.29
N GLU A 33 16.96 0.28 -11.65
CA GLU A 33 18.07 1.06 -12.21
C GLU A 33 18.60 0.43 -13.50
N ALA A 34 18.69 -0.90 -13.55
CA ALA A 34 19.18 -1.60 -14.73
C ALA A 34 18.31 -1.37 -15.97
N LEU A 35 17.00 -1.16 -15.78
CA LEU A 35 16.03 -0.98 -16.86
C LEU A 35 15.75 0.49 -17.21
N THR A 36 15.92 1.40 -16.24
CA THR A 36 15.49 2.80 -16.38
C THR A 36 16.62 3.81 -16.32
N ASP A 37 17.84 3.37 -15.98
CA ASP A 37 19.02 4.19 -15.69
C ASP A 37 18.77 5.27 -14.62
N LYS A 38 17.73 5.10 -13.79
CA LYS A 38 17.34 6.01 -12.71
C LYS A 38 17.37 5.31 -11.36
N LYS A 39 17.84 6.02 -10.33
CA LYS A 39 17.75 5.57 -8.93
C LYS A 39 16.28 5.38 -8.52
N PRO A 40 15.90 4.27 -7.85
CA PRO A 40 14.53 4.07 -7.44
C PRO A 40 14.22 4.97 -6.25
N GLN A 41 13.06 5.63 -6.30
CA GLN A 41 12.50 6.24 -5.10
C GLN A 41 11.93 5.14 -4.20
N ILE A 42 12.44 5.03 -2.97
CA ILE A 42 12.02 4.00 -1.99
C ILE A 42 11.37 4.56 -0.74
N GLY A 43 11.41 5.89 -0.51
CA GLY A 43 10.93 6.50 0.73
C GLY A 43 9.43 6.34 1.01
N TYR A 44 8.64 6.00 -0.01
CA TYR A 44 7.21 5.70 0.13
C TYR A 44 6.91 4.23 0.38
N ILE A 45 7.90 3.34 0.28
CA ILE A 45 7.69 1.91 0.52
C ILE A 45 7.39 1.72 2.02
N LYS A 46 6.34 0.96 2.29
CA LYS A 46 5.81 0.69 3.62
C LYS A 46 5.66 -0.81 3.83
N ILE A 47 5.62 -1.27 5.08
CA ILE A 47 5.44 -2.69 5.41
C ILE A 47 4.07 -3.18 4.92
N ILE A 48 4.05 -4.08 3.93
CA ILE A 48 2.83 -4.76 3.47
C ILE A 48 2.16 -5.46 4.66
N GLY A 49 0.84 -5.36 4.76
CA GLY A 49 0.07 -5.88 5.89
C GLY A 49 -0.11 -4.88 7.04
N SER A 50 0.53 -3.71 6.98
CA SER A 50 0.36 -2.66 7.97
C SER A 50 -1.07 -2.15 8.04
N LEU A 51 -1.46 -1.69 9.23
CA LEU A 51 -2.75 -1.05 9.45
C LEU A 51 -2.80 0.29 8.73
N ALA A 52 -3.86 0.51 7.96
CA ALA A 52 -4.07 1.71 7.17
C ALA A 52 -5.36 2.41 7.61
N TYR A 53 -5.30 3.74 7.72
CA TYR A 53 -6.45 4.59 8.01
C TYR A 53 -6.71 5.48 6.81
N ILE A 54 -7.76 5.17 6.05
CA ILE A 54 -8.18 5.94 4.89
C ILE A 54 -8.97 7.14 5.38
N LEU A 55 -8.53 8.35 5.04
CA LEU A 55 -9.20 9.57 5.46
C LEU A 55 -10.54 9.73 4.71
N VAL A 56 -11.65 9.82 5.44
CA VAL A 56 -12.96 10.15 4.86
C VAL A 56 -13.00 11.66 4.61
N LEU A 57 -13.30 12.06 3.37
CA LEU A 57 -13.40 13.48 2.98
C LEU A 57 -14.44 14.20 3.84
N LYS A 58 -14.18 15.46 4.21
CA LYS A 58 -15.07 16.22 5.10
C LYS A 58 -16.50 16.35 4.54
N GLU A 59 -16.63 16.45 3.23
CA GLU A 59 -17.90 16.63 2.51
C GLU A 59 -18.82 15.40 2.59
N THR A 60 -18.26 14.20 2.75
CA THR A 60 -19.02 12.95 2.87
C THR A 60 -19.25 12.51 4.32
N ARG A 61 -18.70 13.26 5.29
CA ARG A 61 -18.91 12.98 6.72
C ARG A 61 -20.33 13.37 7.09
N LYS A 62 -21.02 12.48 7.83
CA LYS A 62 -22.25 12.85 8.53
C LYS A 62 -21.92 14.00 9.50
N SER A 63 -22.76 15.04 9.54
CA SER A 63 -22.54 16.33 10.23
C SER A 63 -22.41 16.27 11.77
N SER A 64 -22.17 15.09 12.36
CA SER A 64 -21.95 14.93 13.80
C SER A 64 -20.48 15.05 14.16
N LYS A 65 -20.18 15.71 15.28
CA LYS A 65 -18.82 15.91 15.85
C LYS A 65 -18.11 14.57 16.18
N LEU A 66 -18.89 13.50 16.31
CA LEU A 66 -18.50 12.11 16.61
C LEU A 66 -18.49 11.19 15.38
N SER A 67 -18.71 11.71 14.16
CA SER A 67 -18.64 10.88 12.96
C SER A 67 -17.26 10.24 12.78
N GLU A 68 -17.24 9.00 12.33
CA GLU A 68 -16.00 8.27 12.05
C GLU A 68 -15.23 8.98 10.94
N LYS A 69 -14.01 9.44 11.26
CA LYS A 69 -13.21 10.29 10.36
C LYS A 69 -12.32 9.51 9.41
N SER A 70 -12.24 8.19 9.59
CA SER A 70 -11.34 7.33 8.83
C SER A 70 -11.85 5.89 8.76
N ASN A 71 -11.72 5.26 7.60
CA ASN A 71 -11.98 3.82 7.45
C ASN A 71 -10.69 3.03 7.69
N LYS A 72 -10.78 1.97 8.50
CA LYS A 72 -9.66 1.04 8.71
C LYS A 72 -9.51 0.10 7.52
N GLY A 73 -8.27 -0.17 7.15
CA GLY A 73 -7.91 -1.11 6.11
C GLY A 73 -6.51 -1.68 6.33
N ILE A 74 -6.05 -2.48 5.37
CA ILE A 74 -4.76 -3.17 5.39
C ILE A 74 -4.00 -2.77 4.13
N LEU A 75 -2.76 -2.34 4.27
CA LEU A 75 -1.89 -2.04 3.13
C LEU A 75 -1.56 -3.32 2.36
N LEU A 76 -1.92 -3.39 1.08
CA LEU A 76 -1.55 -4.49 0.19
C LEU A 76 -0.34 -4.18 -0.68
N GLY A 77 -0.19 -2.92 -1.10
CA GLY A 77 0.80 -2.57 -2.10
C GLY A 77 0.78 -1.13 -2.54
N PHE A 78 1.41 -0.89 -3.68
CA PHE A 78 1.70 0.44 -4.21
C PHE A 78 1.23 0.50 -5.66
N GLU A 79 0.41 1.50 -5.99
CA GLU A 79 0.05 1.78 -7.38
C GLU A 79 1.00 2.84 -7.96
N SER A 80 1.43 3.79 -7.14
CA SER A 80 2.45 4.79 -7.49
C SER A 80 3.19 5.24 -6.23
N ALA A 81 4.14 6.18 -6.36
CA ALA A 81 4.88 6.70 -5.21
C ALA A 81 3.98 7.34 -4.13
N ASN A 82 2.79 7.81 -4.51
CA ASN A 82 1.86 8.47 -3.59
C ASN A 82 0.50 7.75 -3.48
N ASN A 83 0.23 6.70 -4.28
CA ASN A 83 -1.01 5.92 -4.21
C ASN A 83 -0.74 4.53 -3.62
N PHE A 84 -1.54 4.16 -2.62
CA PHE A 84 -1.47 2.86 -1.97
C PHE A 84 -2.70 2.02 -2.28
N LEU A 85 -2.49 0.71 -2.42
CA LEU A 85 -3.56 -0.27 -2.53
C LEU A 85 -3.94 -0.73 -1.13
N ILE A 86 -5.17 -0.44 -0.71
CA ILE A 86 -5.69 -0.74 0.62
C ILE A 86 -6.85 -1.71 0.52
N TYR A 87 -6.77 -2.81 1.27
CA TYR A 87 -7.89 -3.72 1.48
C TYR A 87 -8.78 -3.22 2.62
N ILE A 88 -10.08 -3.12 2.38
CA ILE A 88 -11.09 -2.81 3.39
C ILE A 88 -11.83 -4.11 3.70
N PRO A 89 -11.57 -4.77 4.85
CA PRO A 89 -12.18 -6.06 5.19
C PRO A 89 -13.71 -6.00 5.25
N ASN A 90 -14.25 -4.90 5.79
CA ASN A 90 -15.70 -4.71 5.97
C ASN A 90 -16.45 -4.68 4.62
N GLU A 91 -15.82 -4.16 3.57
CA GLU A 91 -16.39 -4.04 2.22
C GLU A 91 -15.89 -5.15 1.29
N ASN A 92 -14.96 -5.98 1.76
CA ASN A 92 -14.23 -6.97 0.97
C ASN A 92 -13.67 -6.39 -0.34
N LYS A 93 -13.18 -5.16 -0.30
CA LYS A 93 -12.80 -4.36 -1.47
C LYS A 93 -11.36 -3.90 -1.37
N VAL A 94 -10.68 -3.83 -2.52
CA VAL A 94 -9.38 -3.16 -2.65
C VAL A 94 -9.62 -1.80 -3.29
N ILE A 95 -9.08 -0.75 -2.70
CA ILE A 95 -9.12 0.61 -3.24
C ILE A 95 -7.71 1.15 -3.44
N SER A 96 -7.53 2.03 -4.42
CA SER A 96 -6.33 2.86 -4.52
C SER A 96 -6.60 4.24 -3.90
N THR A 97 -5.72 4.71 -3.02
CA THR A 97 -5.86 6.04 -2.40
C THR A 97 -4.53 6.66 -1.98
N LYS A 98 -4.46 7.99 -2.05
CA LYS A 98 -3.36 8.82 -1.51
C LYS A 98 -3.56 9.18 -0.05
N ASN A 99 -4.81 9.40 0.33
CA ASN A 99 -5.17 10.01 1.61
C ASN A 99 -5.27 8.91 2.68
N VAL A 100 -4.12 8.34 3.01
CA VAL A 100 -4.01 7.22 3.94
C VAL A 100 -2.90 7.48 4.94
N ILE A 101 -3.18 7.18 6.20
CA ILE A 101 -2.18 7.13 7.26
C ILE A 101 -1.87 5.66 7.50
N ILE A 102 -0.62 5.26 7.25
CA ILE A 102 -0.16 3.89 7.44
C ILE A 102 0.56 3.80 8.78
N LYS A 103 0.08 2.94 9.67
CA LYS A 103 0.74 2.60 10.93
C LYS A 103 1.53 1.32 10.74
N GLU A 104 2.83 1.49 10.55
CA GLU A 104 3.81 0.41 10.51
C GLU A 104 4.09 -0.04 11.95
N ASP A 105 3.18 -0.83 12.51
CA ASP A 105 3.45 -1.47 13.80
C ASP A 105 4.49 -2.57 13.56
N LEU A 106 5.72 -2.32 14.02
CA LEU A 106 6.70 -3.37 14.18
C LEU A 106 6.09 -4.35 15.19
N ILE A 107 5.57 -5.48 14.72
CA ILE A 107 5.34 -6.63 15.59
C ILE A 107 6.73 -7.03 16.09
N ARG A 108 7.17 -6.39 17.19
CA ARG A 108 8.33 -6.82 17.98
C ARG A 108 7.93 -8.19 18.53
N ARG A 109 8.34 -9.23 17.80
CA ARG A 109 8.42 -10.59 18.34
C ARG A 109 9.65 -10.71 19.21
#